data_AF-Q6H6L2-F1
#
_entry.id   AF-Q6H6L2-F1
#
_cell.length_a   1.000
_cell.length_b   1.000
_cell.length_c   1.000
_cell.angle_alpha   90.00
_cell.angle_beta   90.00
_cell.angle_gamma   90.00
#
_symmetry.space_group_name_H-M   'P 1'
#
loop_
_entity.id
_entity.type
_entity.pdbx_description
1 polymer ?
#
loop_
_entity_poly.entity_id
_entity_poly.type
_entity_poly.pdbx_seq_one_letter_code
_entity_poly.pdbx_strand_id
1 'polypeptide(L)'
;MGFSLDHPLSGVASDLSSSGAHTATGGGGKASLGFGLFSPEATSLEQPPPSMLFHEGIDTKPPLLGAQPQFLLNHYQPQPPNPAAALFMPLPPFPEHNHQSPHLQPPLKRHHAIPDDLYLARNQQQSSAVAPGLAYSPPLHGPAPFQLHPSPPPIRGAMKSTAAEAAQQQLLDELAAAAKATEAGNSVGAREILARLNQQLPQLGKPFLRSASYLKEALLLALADSHHGSSGVTSPLDVALKLAAYKSFSDLSPVLQFTNFTATQALLDEIGGMATSCIHVIDFDLGVGGQWASFLQELAHRRGAGGMALPLLKLTAFMSTASHHPLELHLTQDNLSQFAAELRIPFEFNAVSLDAFNPAELISSSGDEVVAVSLPVGCSARAPPLPAILRLVKQLCPKVVVAIDHGGDRADLPFSQHFLNCFQSCVFLLDSLDAAGIDADSACKIERFLIQPRVEDAVIGRHKAQKAIAWRSVFAATGFKPVQLSNLAEAQADCLLKRVQVRGFHVEKRGAALTLYWQRGELVSISSWRC
;
A
#
# COMPACT_ATOMS: atom_id res chain seq x y z
N MET A 1 -31.46 13.84 -36.17
CA MET A 1 -32.53 13.25 -37.00
C MET A 1 -32.00 11.93 -37.55
N GLY A 2 -32.82 10.91 -37.76
CA GLY A 2 -32.35 9.58 -38.18
C GLY A 2 -33.27 8.93 -39.23
N PHE A 3 -33.05 7.63 -39.48
CA PHE A 3 -33.77 6.78 -40.44
C PHE A 3 -33.46 7.09 -41.93
N SER A 4 -33.46 6.15 -42.88
CA SER A 4 -33.67 4.68 -42.81
C SER A 4 -33.19 3.97 -44.10
N LEU A 5 -32.86 2.66 -44.00
CA LEU A 5 -33.24 1.52 -44.88
C LEU A 5 -33.04 1.61 -46.44
N ASP A 6 -32.95 0.55 -47.25
CA ASP A 6 -33.02 -0.91 -47.01
C ASP A 6 -32.38 -1.78 -48.13
N HIS A 7 -31.91 -2.98 -47.77
CA HIS A 7 -31.96 -4.28 -48.50
C HIS A 7 -31.51 -4.39 -50.01
N PRO A 8 -31.52 -5.58 -50.70
CA PRO A 8 -32.17 -6.88 -50.43
C PRO A 8 -31.26 -8.14 -50.37
N LEU A 9 -31.92 -9.30 -50.29
CA LEU A 9 -31.39 -10.63 -49.97
C LEU A 9 -31.20 -11.53 -51.21
N SER A 10 -30.40 -12.59 -51.07
CA SER A 10 -30.71 -13.91 -51.66
C SER A 10 -30.15 -15.05 -50.79
N GLY A 11 -30.71 -16.25 -50.90
CA GLY A 11 -30.28 -17.44 -50.17
C GLY A 11 -31.06 -18.68 -50.57
N VAL A 12 -30.49 -19.86 -50.32
CA VAL A 12 -31.11 -21.19 -50.54
C VAL A 12 -30.65 -22.13 -49.43
N ALA A 13 -31.54 -22.99 -48.95
CA ALA A 13 -31.27 -24.02 -47.94
C ALA A 13 -31.47 -25.44 -48.50
N SER A 14 -30.99 -26.47 -47.80
CA SER A 14 -31.36 -27.88 -48.01
C SER A 14 -31.04 -28.73 -46.77
N ASP A 15 -32.00 -29.54 -46.32
CA ASP A 15 -31.89 -30.47 -45.20
C ASP A 15 -31.41 -31.88 -45.63
N LEU A 16 -31.04 -32.76 -44.67
CA LEU A 16 -31.79 -34.01 -44.36
C LEU A 16 -31.08 -35.00 -43.38
N SER A 17 -31.62 -35.07 -42.17
CA SER A 17 -32.01 -36.26 -41.36
C SER A 17 -31.24 -37.62 -41.34
N SER A 18 -30.83 -37.99 -40.11
CA SER A 18 -30.98 -39.33 -39.45
C SER A 18 -30.10 -40.52 -39.92
N SER A 19 -29.91 -41.63 -39.16
CA SER A 19 -30.78 -42.24 -38.12
C SER A 19 -30.09 -43.26 -37.17
N GLY A 20 -30.56 -43.32 -35.90
CA GLY A 20 -30.71 -44.54 -35.06
C GLY A 20 -29.49 -45.29 -34.48
N ALA A 21 -29.63 -46.18 -33.47
CA ALA A 21 -30.72 -46.45 -32.50
C ALA A 21 -30.31 -47.50 -31.42
N HIS A 22 -31.21 -47.79 -30.46
CA HIS A 22 -31.28 -48.97 -29.55
C HIS A 22 -30.36 -49.01 -28.29
N THR A 23 -30.72 -49.39 -27.04
CA THR A 23 -31.90 -49.77 -26.18
C THR A 23 -31.40 -50.86 -25.19
N ALA A 24 -31.90 -51.15 -23.97
CA ALA A 24 -32.88 -50.59 -23.01
C ALA A 24 -32.35 -50.91 -21.56
N THR A 25 -33.01 -51.09 -20.39
CA THR A 25 -34.41 -51.26 -19.88
C THR A 25 -34.37 -51.09 -18.33
N GLY A 26 -35.40 -50.76 -17.53
CA GLY A 26 -36.74 -50.24 -17.82
C GLY A 26 -37.89 -50.62 -16.83
N GLY A 27 -37.78 -50.42 -15.50
CA GLY A 27 -38.90 -50.60 -14.54
C GLY A 27 -38.54 -50.35 -13.06
N GLY A 28 -39.47 -50.08 -12.13
CA GLY A 28 -40.92 -49.80 -12.24
C GLY A 28 -41.69 -49.92 -10.90
N GLY A 29 -42.62 -49.00 -10.59
CA GLY A 29 -43.48 -49.09 -9.39
C GLY A 29 -44.40 -47.86 -9.16
N LYS A 30 -45.65 -48.07 -8.73
CA LYS A 30 -46.65 -47.02 -8.42
C LYS A 30 -47.36 -47.31 -7.09
N ALA A 31 -47.74 -46.25 -6.37
CA ALA A 31 -48.83 -46.23 -5.38
C ALA A 31 -49.49 -44.83 -5.40
N SER A 32 -50.70 -44.66 -4.84
CA SER A 32 -51.51 -43.43 -4.95
C SER A 32 -52.58 -43.33 -3.85
N LEU A 33 -53.29 -42.18 -3.81
CA LEU A 33 -54.45 -41.80 -2.97
C LEU A 33 -54.11 -41.39 -1.52
N GLY A 34 -54.82 -40.42 -0.92
CA GLY A 34 -55.88 -39.54 -1.47
C GLY A 34 -56.57 -38.64 -0.43
N PHE A 35 -57.56 -37.84 -0.88
CA PHE A 35 -58.37 -36.83 -0.14
C PHE A 35 -57.60 -35.57 0.32
N GLY A 36 -58.17 -34.35 0.39
CA GLY A 36 -59.53 -33.84 0.09
C GLY A 36 -59.89 -32.69 1.09
N LEU A 37 -60.75 -31.70 0.82
CA LEU A 37 -61.56 -31.33 -0.36
C LEU A 37 -62.15 -29.89 -0.17
N PHE A 38 -62.67 -29.27 -1.23
CA PHE A 38 -63.53 -28.06 -1.30
C PHE A 38 -62.95 -26.62 -1.18
N SER A 39 -63.60 -25.75 -1.97
CA SER A 39 -63.57 -24.27 -2.07
C SER A 39 -65.05 -23.82 -2.22
N PRO A 40 -65.42 -22.59 -2.68
CA PRO A 40 -64.85 -21.24 -2.54
C PRO A 40 -65.91 -20.21 -2.02
N GLU A 41 -65.55 -18.93 -1.86
CA GLU A 41 -66.19 -17.77 -2.52
C GLU A 41 -65.44 -16.45 -2.19
N ALA A 42 -65.83 -15.32 -2.77
CA ALA A 42 -65.00 -14.10 -2.86
C ALA A 42 -65.73 -12.78 -2.54
N THR A 43 -64.98 -11.72 -2.23
CA THR A 43 -65.42 -10.32 -2.47
C THR A 43 -64.27 -9.29 -2.45
N SER A 44 -64.34 -8.38 -3.43
CA SER A 44 -63.90 -6.96 -3.38
C SER A 44 -62.41 -6.56 -3.35
N LEU A 45 -62.15 -5.36 -3.90
CA LEU A 45 -60.85 -4.68 -4.05
C LEU A 45 -60.73 -3.47 -3.11
N GLU A 46 -59.50 -3.03 -2.83
CA GLU A 46 -59.21 -1.62 -2.53
C GLU A 46 -57.81 -1.21 -3.02
N GLN A 47 -57.56 0.09 -3.22
CA GLN A 47 -56.31 0.65 -3.78
C GLN A 47 -55.69 1.70 -2.82
N PRO A 48 -54.35 1.89 -2.82
CA PRO A 48 -53.72 2.99 -2.08
C PRO A 48 -53.79 4.35 -2.83
N PRO A 49 -53.93 5.49 -2.12
CA PRO A 49 -54.06 6.83 -2.71
C PRO A 49 -52.71 7.53 -3.04
N PRO A 50 -52.71 8.64 -3.84
CA PRO A 50 -51.52 9.19 -4.48
C PRO A 50 -50.89 10.45 -3.82
N SER A 51 -49.74 10.87 -4.37
CA SER A 51 -48.98 12.08 -4.03
C SER A 51 -49.59 13.40 -4.54
N MET A 52 -49.28 14.52 -3.87
CA MET A 52 -49.73 15.88 -4.23
C MET A 52 -48.57 16.89 -4.37
N LEU A 53 -48.70 17.79 -5.36
CA LEU A 53 -47.88 18.99 -5.58
C LEU A 53 -48.75 20.24 -5.39
N PHE A 54 -48.20 21.37 -4.95
CA PHE A 54 -48.87 22.69 -4.98
C PHE A 54 -47.88 23.86 -5.17
N HIS A 55 -48.42 25.05 -5.48
CA HIS A 55 -47.73 26.09 -6.26
C HIS A 55 -48.24 27.52 -5.93
N GLU A 56 -47.29 28.44 -5.65
CA GLU A 56 -47.29 29.91 -5.86
C GLU A 56 -48.32 30.89 -5.19
N GLY A 57 -47.89 32.14 -4.94
CA GLY A 57 -48.67 33.33 -4.48
C GLY A 57 -48.05 34.07 -3.26
N ILE A 58 -47.44 35.28 -3.28
CA ILE A 58 -47.77 36.65 -3.79
C ILE A 58 -48.74 37.42 -2.85
N ASP A 59 -48.50 38.64 -2.33
CA ASP A 59 -47.34 39.57 -2.22
C ASP A 59 -47.60 40.65 -1.11
N THR A 60 -46.60 41.40 -0.61
CA THR A 60 -46.80 42.74 0.04
C THR A 60 -45.50 43.57 0.17
N LYS A 61 -45.62 44.92 0.22
CA LYS A 61 -44.52 45.89 -0.05
C LYS A 61 -44.40 47.05 1.01
N PRO A 62 -43.63 48.17 0.84
CA PRO A 62 -42.51 48.54 1.74
C PRO A 62 -42.69 49.91 2.46
N PRO A 63 -41.63 50.44 3.12
CA PRO A 63 -40.82 51.53 2.53
C PRO A 63 -39.28 51.34 2.79
N LEU A 64 -38.31 52.26 2.63
CA LEU A 64 -38.28 53.71 2.31
C LEU A 64 -37.10 54.10 1.36
N LEU A 65 -36.10 54.91 1.78
CA LEU A 65 -35.05 55.55 0.93
C LEU A 65 -33.70 55.76 1.65
N GLY A 66 -32.56 55.87 0.90
CA GLY A 66 -31.22 56.00 1.53
C GLY A 66 -29.96 56.34 0.68
N ALA A 67 -30.05 57.03 -0.48
CA ALA A 67 -28.91 57.65 -1.22
C ALA A 67 -27.81 56.74 -1.88
N GLN A 68 -26.91 57.40 -2.62
CA GLN A 68 -25.89 56.89 -3.59
C GLN A 68 -24.45 57.36 -3.21
N PRO A 69 -23.32 57.01 -3.89
CA PRO A 69 -23.17 56.45 -5.24
C PRO A 69 -22.21 55.22 -5.38
N GLN A 70 -21.90 54.87 -6.63
CA GLN A 70 -21.15 53.66 -7.05
C GLN A 70 -19.62 53.83 -7.00
N PHE A 71 -18.92 52.72 -6.74
CA PHE A 71 -17.58 52.44 -7.29
C PHE A 71 -17.53 51.01 -7.82
N LEU A 72 -16.83 50.81 -8.95
CA LEU A 72 -16.66 49.49 -9.57
C LEU A 72 -15.61 48.67 -8.81
N LEU A 73 -16.00 47.49 -8.32
CA LEU A 73 -15.05 46.45 -7.93
C LEU A 73 -15.48 45.11 -8.54
N ASN A 74 -14.56 44.48 -9.26
CA ASN A 74 -14.84 43.26 -10.00
C ASN A 74 -14.80 42.05 -9.05
N HIS A 75 -15.98 41.57 -8.62
CA HIS A 75 -16.07 40.41 -7.74
C HIS A 75 -15.68 39.11 -8.47
N TYR A 76 -14.40 38.75 -8.36
CA TYR A 76 -14.00 37.34 -8.45
C TYR A 76 -14.65 36.59 -7.29
N GLN A 77 -15.75 35.90 -7.58
CA GLN A 77 -16.43 35.01 -6.67
C GLN A 77 -15.61 33.70 -6.60
N PRO A 78 -14.98 33.36 -5.45
CA PRO A 78 -14.22 32.12 -5.36
C PRO A 78 -15.19 30.94 -5.43
N GLN A 79 -14.97 30.04 -6.38
CA GLN A 79 -15.61 28.73 -6.34
C GLN A 79 -15.16 28.00 -5.07
N PRO A 80 -16.02 27.20 -4.41
CA PRO A 80 -15.56 26.29 -3.39
C PRO A 80 -14.56 25.30 -4.02
N PRO A 81 -13.44 24.98 -3.34
CA PRO A 81 -12.47 24.04 -3.88
C PRO A 81 -13.12 22.67 -4.12
N ASN A 82 -12.77 22.02 -5.23
CA ASN A 82 -13.20 20.65 -5.52
C ASN A 82 -12.80 19.73 -4.35
N PRO A 83 -13.73 19.02 -3.68
CA PRO A 83 -13.39 18.17 -2.54
C PRO A 83 -12.35 17.09 -2.85
N ALA A 84 -12.16 16.72 -4.13
CA ALA A 84 -11.11 15.81 -4.55
C ALA A 84 -9.69 16.40 -4.37
N ALA A 85 -9.50 17.70 -4.61
CA ALA A 85 -8.19 18.37 -4.43
C ALA A 85 -7.74 18.38 -2.94
N ALA A 86 -8.70 18.41 -2.01
CA ALA A 86 -8.43 18.36 -0.57
C ALA A 86 -7.86 17.02 -0.08
N LEU A 87 -7.85 15.97 -0.92
CA LEU A 87 -7.22 14.68 -0.62
C LEU A 87 -5.69 14.70 -0.85
N PHE A 88 -5.20 15.58 -1.73
CA PHE A 88 -3.83 15.52 -2.26
C PHE A 88 -2.91 16.65 -1.80
N MET A 89 -3.44 17.74 -1.25
CA MET A 89 -2.66 18.90 -0.76
C MET A 89 -1.58 18.49 0.25
N PRO A 90 -0.28 18.56 -0.10
CA PRO A 90 0.79 18.39 0.86
C PRO A 90 0.91 19.64 1.73
N LEU A 91 1.61 19.49 2.85
CA LEU A 91 1.93 20.59 3.75
C LEU A 91 2.90 21.58 3.06
N PRO A 92 2.89 22.88 3.43
CA PRO A 92 3.68 23.90 2.75
C PRO A 92 5.18 23.56 2.75
N PRO A 93 5.93 23.97 1.70
CA PRO A 93 7.33 23.61 1.53
C PRO A 93 8.21 24.07 2.70
N PHE A 94 9.26 23.31 2.97
CA PHE A 94 10.21 23.62 4.04
C PHE A 94 10.93 24.95 3.76
N PRO A 95 11.03 25.87 4.75
CA PRO A 95 11.78 27.12 4.56
C PRO A 95 13.28 26.83 4.37
N GLU A 96 13.82 27.23 3.22
CA GLU A 96 15.27 27.16 2.96
C GLU A 96 16.04 27.93 4.04
N HIS A 97 16.99 27.27 4.68
CA HIS A 97 17.91 27.91 5.63
C HIS A 97 19.00 28.67 4.87
N ASN A 98 18.62 29.83 4.33
CA ASN A 98 19.51 30.68 3.55
C ASN A 98 20.62 31.27 4.44
N HIS A 99 21.88 31.09 4.05
CA HIS A 99 23.06 31.36 4.90
C HIS A 99 23.42 32.86 4.97
N GLN A 100 22.69 33.65 5.76
CA GLN A 100 23.13 34.99 6.17
C GLN A 100 22.89 35.25 7.67
N SER A 101 24.00 35.33 8.43
CA SER A 101 24.00 35.62 9.87
C SER A 101 24.23 37.10 10.14
N PRO A 102 23.41 37.77 10.97
CA PRO A 102 23.79 38.98 11.68
C PRO A 102 24.57 38.63 12.96
N HIS A 103 25.61 39.41 13.29
CA HIS A 103 26.35 39.24 14.56
C HIS A 103 25.48 39.60 15.78
N LEU A 104 25.33 38.67 16.72
CA LEU A 104 24.93 38.94 18.10
C LEU A 104 25.86 38.19 19.07
N GLN A 105 26.21 38.84 20.18
CA GLN A 105 27.20 38.32 21.15
C GLN A 105 26.58 37.30 22.13
N PRO A 106 27.33 36.28 22.57
CA PRO A 106 26.83 35.30 23.54
C PRO A 106 26.84 35.88 24.98
N PRO A 107 25.79 35.63 25.79
CA PRO A 107 25.79 35.98 27.22
C PRO A 107 26.72 35.07 28.05
N LEU A 108 27.07 35.55 29.24
CA LEU A 108 28.16 35.02 30.07
C LEU A 108 27.89 33.64 30.69
N LYS A 109 28.96 32.82 30.77
CA LYS A 109 29.00 31.55 31.51
C LYS A 109 28.78 31.76 33.01
N ARG A 110 28.08 30.82 33.66
CA ARG A 110 28.30 30.49 35.08
C ARG A 110 28.75 29.03 35.19
N HIS A 111 29.94 28.81 35.74
CA HIS A 111 30.48 27.47 36.00
C HIS A 111 30.01 26.95 37.36
N HIS A 112 29.55 25.71 37.43
CA HIS A 112 29.60 24.81 38.60
C HIS A 112 29.83 23.37 38.06
N ALA A 113 30.56 22.54 38.79
CA ALA A 113 30.90 21.12 38.54
C ALA A 113 31.37 20.52 39.90
N ILE A 114 31.86 19.29 40.13
CA ILE A 114 32.57 18.19 39.43
C ILE A 114 32.14 16.87 40.15
N PRO A 115 32.15 15.63 39.61
CA PRO A 115 32.80 15.09 38.38
C PRO A 115 31.91 14.22 37.45
N ASP A 116 32.49 13.80 36.31
CA ASP A 116 32.12 12.58 35.56
C ASP A 116 32.83 11.34 36.13
N ASP A 117 32.22 10.14 36.03
CA ASP A 117 32.96 8.89 35.84
C ASP A 117 32.03 7.75 35.32
N LEU A 118 32.62 6.61 34.91
CA LEU A 118 31.94 5.33 34.55
C LEU A 118 31.23 5.17 33.17
N TYR A 119 31.77 5.68 32.05
CA TYR A 119 31.32 5.23 30.70
C TYR A 119 32.41 4.85 29.67
N LEU A 120 33.69 4.83 30.04
CA LEU A 120 34.81 4.49 29.13
C LEU A 120 35.58 3.21 29.52
N ALA A 121 34.88 2.09 29.69
CA ALA A 121 35.51 0.79 29.99
C ALA A 121 34.73 -0.43 29.45
N ARG A 122 34.76 -0.68 28.13
CA ARG A 122 34.40 -2.02 27.59
C ARG A 122 35.05 -2.45 26.27
N ASN A 123 35.36 -1.53 25.35
CA ASN A 123 35.82 -1.90 23.99
C ASN A 123 37.35 -1.82 23.80
N GLN A 124 38.13 -2.41 24.70
CA GLN A 124 39.56 -2.69 24.48
C GLN A 124 39.98 -4.03 25.12
N GLN A 125 39.70 -5.16 24.44
CA GLN A 125 40.50 -6.39 24.51
C GLN A 125 40.01 -7.43 23.49
N GLN A 126 40.61 -7.43 22.30
CA GLN A 126 41.04 -8.62 21.53
C GLN A 126 41.57 -8.19 20.16
N SER A 127 42.89 -8.18 20.01
CA SER A 127 43.57 -8.02 18.74
C SER A 127 44.78 -8.95 18.68
N SER A 128 44.69 -9.99 17.85
CA SER A 128 45.79 -10.89 17.49
C SER A 128 45.83 -11.00 15.97
N ALA A 129 47.00 -10.82 15.37
CA ALA A 129 47.14 -10.56 13.94
C ALA A 129 47.17 -11.83 13.07
N VAL A 130 46.58 -11.74 11.88
CA VAL A 130 46.83 -12.63 10.72
C VAL A 130 46.94 -11.76 9.46
N ALA A 131 47.80 -12.16 8.52
CA ALA A 131 48.12 -11.42 7.29
C ALA A 131 47.07 -11.63 6.16
N PRO A 132 47.08 -10.84 5.07
CA PRO A 132 45.90 -10.65 4.22
C PRO A 132 45.73 -11.68 3.08
N GLY A 133 44.48 -11.94 2.71
CA GLY A 133 44.12 -12.65 1.48
C GLY A 133 42.64 -12.48 1.11
N LEU A 134 42.39 -12.03 -0.13
CA LEU A 134 41.08 -11.95 -0.83
C LEU A 134 39.91 -11.29 -0.10
N ALA A 135 39.59 -10.05 -0.49
CA ALA A 135 38.44 -9.31 0.02
C ALA A 135 37.11 -9.84 -0.55
N TYR A 136 36.42 -10.68 0.21
CA TYR A 136 34.97 -10.87 0.09
C TYR A 136 34.24 -9.86 0.97
N SER A 137 33.35 -9.07 0.37
CA SER A 137 32.46 -8.17 1.12
C SER A 137 31.53 -8.99 2.03
N PRO A 138 31.37 -8.64 3.33
CA PRO A 138 30.41 -9.31 4.20
C PRO A 138 28.97 -9.03 3.73
N PRO A 139 28.02 -9.95 3.97
CA PRO A 139 26.61 -9.71 3.64
C PRO A 139 26.06 -8.55 4.48
N LEU A 140 25.17 -7.76 3.87
CA LEU A 140 24.41 -6.72 4.59
C LEU A 140 23.60 -7.36 5.72
N HIS A 141 23.93 -7.05 6.97
CA HIS A 141 23.17 -7.52 8.12
C HIS A 141 21.75 -6.95 8.12
N GLY A 142 20.79 -7.75 7.66
CA GLY A 142 19.38 -7.60 8.00
C GLY A 142 19.14 -7.85 9.51
N PRO A 143 17.95 -7.52 10.04
CA PRO A 143 17.61 -7.85 11.42
C PRO A 143 17.70 -9.37 11.65
N ALA A 144 18.09 -9.77 12.85
CA ALA A 144 18.13 -11.18 13.23
C ALA A 144 16.74 -11.81 13.03
N PRO A 145 16.65 -13.04 12.45
CA PRO A 145 15.36 -13.68 12.24
C PRO A 145 14.66 -13.92 13.58
N PHE A 146 13.32 -13.80 13.60
CA PHE A 146 12.54 -14.08 14.80
C PHE A 146 12.69 -15.56 15.21
N GLN A 147 13.51 -15.81 16.23
CA GLN A 147 13.61 -17.12 16.85
C GLN A 147 12.66 -17.17 18.04
N LEU A 148 11.76 -18.17 18.04
CA LEU A 148 11.10 -18.65 19.25
C LEU A 148 12.17 -19.30 20.14
N HIS A 149 12.90 -18.46 20.86
CA HIS A 149 13.91 -18.88 21.82
C HIS A 149 13.21 -19.66 22.94
N PRO A 150 13.56 -20.94 23.20
CA PRO A 150 13.09 -21.58 24.42
C PRO A 150 13.62 -20.77 25.60
N SER A 151 12.73 -20.42 26.53
CA SER A 151 13.07 -19.61 27.69
C SER A 151 14.29 -20.18 28.42
N PRO A 152 15.27 -19.35 28.82
CA PRO A 152 16.40 -19.84 29.62
C PRO A 152 15.86 -20.48 30.91
N PRO A 153 16.50 -21.55 31.42
CA PRO A 153 16.05 -22.22 32.64
C PRO A 153 15.96 -21.19 33.78
N PRO A 154 14.83 -21.12 34.50
CA PRO A 154 14.56 -20.00 35.38
C PRO A 154 15.58 -19.91 36.50
N ILE A 155 16.27 -18.76 36.58
CA ILE A 155 17.08 -18.39 37.73
C ILE A 155 16.17 -18.46 38.97
N ARG A 156 16.60 -19.18 40.02
CA ARG A 156 15.84 -19.35 41.27
C ARG A 156 15.49 -17.96 41.85
N GLY A 157 14.23 -17.55 41.68
CA GLY A 157 13.74 -16.23 42.09
C GLY A 157 12.99 -15.45 40.99
N ALA A 158 12.97 -15.93 39.74
CA ALA A 158 12.15 -15.32 38.68
C ALA A 158 10.66 -15.23 39.06
N MET A 159 10.03 -14.09 38.78
CA MET A 159 8.59 -13.88 39.02
C MET A 159 7.74 -14.88 38.22
N LYS A 160 6.57 -15.23 38.76
CA LYS A 160 5.59 -16.04 38.04
C LYS A 160 5.09 -15.26 36.82
N SER A 161 5.21 -15.86 35.63
CA SER A 161 4.53 -15.37 34.43
C SER A 161 3.04 -15.18 34.71
N THR A 162 2.47 -14.07 34.27
CA THR A 162 1.05 -13.80 34.45
C THR A 162 0.21 -14.70 33.55
N ALA A 163 -1.05 -14.93 33.92
CA ALA A 163 -1.98 -15.69 33.10
C ALA A 163 -2.19 -15.07 31.70
N ALA A 164 -2.03 -13.75 31.58
CA ALA A 164 -2.10 -13.05 30.30
C ALA A 164 -0.88 -13.34 29.40
N GLU A 165 0.34 -13.27 29.94
CA GLU A 165 1.57 -13.60 29.20
C GLU A 165 1.58 -15.07 28.77
N ALA A 166 1.14 -15.99 29.64
CA ALA A 166 0.98 -17.40 29.30
C ALA A 166 -0.01 -17.63 28.15
N ALA A 167 -1.16 -16.95 28.16
CA ALA A 167 -2.14 -17.02 27.08
C ALA A 167 -1.63 -16.41 25.76
N GLN A 168 -0.87 -15.31 25.82
CA GLN A 168 -0.23 -14.74 24.62
C GLN A 168 0.83 -15.68 24.02
N GLN A 169 1.60 -16.37 24.86
CA GLN A 169 2.57 -17.36 24.39
C GLN A 169 1.87 -18.58 23.75
N GLN A 170 0.82 -19.13 24.37
CA GLN A 170 0.02 -20.22 23.77
C GLN A 170 -0.53 -19.82 22.39
N LEU A 171 -1.11 -18.63 22.27
CA LEU A 171 -1.63 -18.11 21.00
C LEU A 171 -0.54 -18.00 19.92
N LEU A 172 0.67 -17.55 20.30
CA LEU A 172 1.82 -17.50 19.39
C LEU A 172 2.30 -18.90 18.99
N ASP A 173 2.29 -19.86 19.91
CA ASP A 173 2.67 -21.25 19.65
C ASP A 173 1.65 -21.98 18.77
N GLU A 174 0.34 -21.73 18.94
CA GLU A 174 -0.71 -22.25 18.05
C GLU A 174 -0.60 -21.63 16.64
N LEU A 175 -0.35 -20.32 16.51
CA LEU A 175 -0.06 -19.68 15.21
C LEU A 175 1.20 -20.28 14.54
N ALA A 176 2.27 -20.47 15.29
CA ALA A 176 3.51 -21.08 14.81
C ALA A 176 3.29 -22.55 14.39
N ALA A 177 2.44 -23.29 15.10
CA ALA A 177 2.08 -24.66 14.75
C ALA A 177 1.25 -24.72 13.46
N ALA A 178 0.29 -23.81 13.26
CA ALA A 178 -0.47 -23.71 12.01
C ALA A 178 0.44 -23.41 10.81
N ALA A 179 1.35 -22.45 10.93
CA ALA A 179 2.27 -22.10 9.85
C ALA A 179 3.26 -23.23 9.52
N LYS A 180 3.73 -23.99 10.52
CA LYS A 180 4.54 -25.21 10.33
C LYS A 180 3.75 -26.35 9.69
N ALA A 181 2.46 -26.50 10.02
CA ALA A 181 1.59 -27.49 9.39
C ALA A 181 1.38 -27.17 7.89
N THR A 182 1.14 -25.90 7.54
CA THR A 182 1.10 -25.43 6.15
C THR A 182 2.43 -25.67 5.42
N GLU A 183 3.57 -25.32 6.04
CA GLU A 183 4.92 -25.54 5.49
C GLU A 183 5.23 -27.03 5.22
N ALA A 184 4.70 -27.93 6.05
CA ALA A 184 4.80 -29.38 5.88
C ALA A 184 3.75 -29.97 4.92
N GLY A 185 2.92 -29.15 4.27
CA GLY A 185 1.83 -29.59 3.39
C GLY A 185 0.60 -30.17 4.10
N ASN A 186 0.57 -30.19 5.44
CA ASN A 186 -0.55 -30.67 6.25
C ASN A 186 -1.66 -29.61 6.33
N SER A 187 -2.33 -29.38 5.20
CA SER A 187 -3.42 -28.40 5.09
C SER A 187 -4.66 -28.74 5.93
N VAL A 188 -4.83 -30.00 6.33
CA VAL A 188 -5.92 -30.41 7.24
C VAL A 188 -5.58 -29.98 8.67
N GLY A 189 -4.44 -30.41 9.21
CA GLY A 189 -4.02 -30.03 10.56
C GLY A 189 -3.82 -28.52 10.74
N ALA A 190 -3.37 -27.81 9.69
CA ALA A 190 -3.30 -26.36 9.70
C ALA A 190 -4.69 -25.72 9.89
N ARG A 191 -5.70 -26.16 9.11
CA ARG A 191 -7.09 -25.67 9.24
C ARG A 191 -7.71 -26.05 10.58
N GLU A 192 -7.41 -27.22 11.14
CA GLU A 192 -7.86 -27.61 12.49
C GLU A 192 -7.31 -26.71 13.60
N ILE A 193 -6.05 -26.27 13.51
CA ILE A 193 -5.46 -25.31 14.45
C ILE A 193 -6.11 -23.93 14.27
N LEU A 194 -6.26 -23.46 13.03
CA LEU A 194 -6.88 -22.17 12.71
C LEU A 194 -8.35 -22.10 13.15
N ALA A 195 -9.09 -23.22 13.10
CA ALA A 195 -10.45 -23.31 13.61
C ALA A 195 -10.54 -23.15 15.15
N ARG A 196 -9.54 -23.63 15.91
CA ARG A 196 -9.48 -23.39 17.37
C ARG A 196 -9.06 -21.96 17.70
N LEU A 197 -8.08 -21.42 16.98
CA LEU A 197 -7.67 -20.01 17.09
C LEU A 197 -8.85 -19.05 16.86
N ASN A 198 -9.78 -19.41 15.97
CA ASN A 198 -11.00 -18.64 15.71
C ASN A 198 -11.99 -18.57 16.90
N GLN A 199 -11.84 -19.44 17.91
CA GLN A 199 -12.60 -19.39 19.17
C GLN A 199 -11.88 -18.58 20.27
N GLN A 200 -10.58 -18.34 20.10
CA GLN A 200 -9.73 -17.63 21.08
C GLN A 200 -9.54 -16.14 20.74
N LEU A 201 -9.56 -15.80 19.44
CA LEU A 201 -9.22 -14.46 18.95
C LEU A 201 -10.44 -13.51 18.88
N PRO A 202 -10.45 -12.40 19.62
CA PRO A 202 -11.49 -11.38 19.49
C PRO A 202 -11.25 -10.51 18.24
N GLN A 203 -12.34 -10.01 17.63
CA GLN A 203 -12.27 -9.14 16.45
C GLN A 203 -11.67 -7.75 16.74
N LEU A 204 -11.70 -7.29 17.99
CA LEU A 204 -11.04 -6.07 18.46
C LEU A 204 -10.16 -6.39 19.67
N GLY A 205 -9.04 -5.68 19.82
CA GLY A 205 -8.13 -5.86 20.95
C GLY A 205 -6.81 -5.12 20.77
N LYS A 206 -5.85 -5.39 21.66
CA LYS A 206 -4.47 -4.87 21.56
C LYS A 206 -3.82 -5.27 20.22
N PRO A 207 -2.79 -4.54 19.75
CA PRO A 207 -2.09 -4.80 18.47
C PRO A 207 -1.80 -6.29 18.23
N PHE A 208 -1.22 -6.97 19.23
CA PHE A 208 -0.94 -8.41 19.23
C PHE A 208 -2.13 -9.29 18.79
N LEU A 209 -3.34 -9.02 19.28
CA LEU A 209 -4.53 -9.83 18.99
C LEU A 209 -5.10 -9.53 17.60
N ARG A 210 -5.05 -8.27 17.16
CA ARG A 210 -5.48 -7.88 15.81
C ARG A 210 -4.53 -8.44 14.75
N SER A 211 -3.21 -8.31 14.94
CA SER A 211 -2.21 -8.97 14.10
C SER A 211 -2.38 -10.49 14.08
N ALA A 212 -2.66 -11.13 15.21
CA ALA A 212 -2.92 -12.57 15.26
C ALA A 212 -4.16 -12.96 14.43
N SER A 213 -5.22 -12.14 14.46
CA SER A 213 -6.40 -12.33 13.62
C SER A 213 -6.09 -12.18 12.12
N TYR A 214 -5.40 -11.10 11.71
CA TYR A 214 -5.03 -10.88 10.31
C TYR A 214 -4.09 -11.97 9.77
N LEU A 215 -3.12 -12.44 10.55
CA LEU A 215 -2.24 -13.54 10.15
C LEU A 215 -2.99 -14.89 10.10
N LYS A 216 -3.98 -15.12 10.98
CA LYS A 216 -4.87 -16.29 10.92
C LYS A 216 -5.70 -16.30 9.63
N GLU A 217 -6.33 -15.19 9.25
CA GLU A 217 -7.09 -15.09 7.99
C GLU A 217 -6.18 -15.20 6.76
N ALA A 218 -5.02 -14.54 6.76
CA ALA A 218 -4.03 -14.65 5.68
C ALA A 218 -3.53 -16.08 5.49
N LEU A 219 -3.39 -16.88 6.56
CA LEU A 219 -3.04 -18.29 6.46
C LEU A 219 -4.19 -19.17 5.96
N LEU A 220 -5.44 -18.87 6.34
CA LEU A 220 -6.63 -19.52 5.80
C LEU A 220 -6.78 -19.26 4.29
N LEU A 221 -6.54 -18.03 3.84
CA LEU A 221 -6.53 -17.65 2.43
C LEU A 221 -5.36 -18.30 1.66
N ALA A 222 -4.17 -18.39 2.25
CA ALA A 222 -3.04 -19.12 1.65
C ALA A 222 -3.30 -20.64 1.53
N LEU A 223 -4.19 -21.18 2.37
CA LEU A 223 -4.67 -22.56 2.35
C LEU A 223 -5.95 -22.76 1.49
N ALA A 224 -6.46 -21.72 0.83
CA ALA A 224 -7.58 -21.84 -0.10
C ALA A 224 -7.06 -22.09 -1.52
N ASP A 225 -7.67 -23.04 -2.24
CA ASP A 225 -7.31 -23.31 -3.64
C ASP A 225 -7.72 -22.17 -4.59
N SER A 226 -8.53 -21.21 -4.12
CA SER A 226 -8.87 -19.96 -4.82
C SER A 226 -7.65 -19.07 -5.03
N HIS A 227 -7.11 -19.05 -6.26
CA HIS A 227 -5.79 -18.45 -6.54
C HIS A 227 -5.68 -16.91 -6.39
N HIS A 228 -6.79 -16.19 -6.22
CA HIS A 228 -6.84 -14.74 -6.07
C HIS A 228 -7.08 -14.36 -4.61
N GLY A 229 -6.23 -13.50 -4.05
CA GLY A 229 -6.50 -12.86 -2.76
C GLY A 229 -7.74 -11.98 -2.88
N SER A 230 -8.63 -12.03 -1.89
CA SER A 230 -9.90 -11.30 -1.91
C SER A 230 -9.65 -9.80 -1.78
N SER A 231 -9.77 -9.03 -2.87
CA SER A 231 -9.75 -7.57 -2.74
C SER A 231 -10.97 -7.11 -1.95
N GLY A 232 -10.74 -6.53 -0.77
CA GLY A 232 -11.79 -5.98 0.08
C GLY A 232 -12.52 -4.76 -0.50
N VAL A 233 -12.22 -4.35 -1.74
CA VAL A 233 -12.84 -3.22 -2.44
C VAL A 233 -13.78 -3.74 -3.53
N THR A 234 -14.99 -4.13 -3.13
CA THR A 234 -16.00 -4.69 -4.06
C THR A 234 -17.09 -3.69 -4.46
N SER A 235 -17.13 -2.52 -3.82
CA SER A 235 -18.15 -1.49 -4.07
C SER A 235 -17.57 -0.07 -4.15
N PRO A 236 -18.31 0.90 -4.74
CA PRO A 236 -17.98 2.32 -4.66
C PRO A 236 -17.87 2.87 -3.23
N LEU A 237 -18.59 2.27 -2.26
CA LEU A 237 -18.46 2.62 -0.84
C LEU A 237 -17.11 2.18 -0.27
N ASP A 238 -16.63 0.98 -0.62
CA ASP A 238 -15.29 0.53 -0.21
C ASP A 238 -14.18 1.42 -0.81
N VAL A 239 -14.36 1.94 -2.04
CA VAL A 239 -13.43 2.92 -2.63
C VAL A 239 -13.40 4.21 -1.80
N ALA A 240 -14.56 4.76 -1.45
CA ALA A 240 -14.65 5.94 -0.59
C ALA A 240 -14.06 5.71 0.81
N LEU A 241 -14.28 4.53 1.40
CA LEU A 241 -13.70 4.14 2.68
C LEU A 241 -12.19 3.92 2.61
N LYS A 242 -11.65 3.39 1.50
CA LYS A 242 -10.20 3.25 1.26
C LYS A 242 -9.52 4.61 1.06
N LEU A 243 -10.16 5.55 0.38
CA LEU A 243 -9.68 6.93 0.26
C LEU A 243 -9.67 7.63 1.63
N ALA A 244 -10.73 7.46 2.44
CA ALA A 244 -10.76 7.96 3.81
C ALA A 244 -9.69 7.30 4.70
N ALA A 245 -9.49 5.99 4.59
CA ALA A 245 -8.44 5.25 5.27
C ALA A 245 -7.05 5.79 4.93
N TYR A 246 -6.76 6.03 3.64
CA TYR A 246 -5.48 6.57 3.20
C TYR A 246 -5.25 7.97 3.77
N LYS A 247 -6.28 8.83 3.76
CA LYS A 247 -6.21 10.15 4.37
C LYS A 247 -5.94 10.07 5.87
N SER A 248 -6.73 9.33 6.65
CA SER A 248 -6.49 9.19 8.10
C SER A 248 -5.11 8.61 8.41
N PHE A 249 -4.61 7.63 7.63
CA PHE A 249 -3.26 7.09 7.83
C PHE A 249 -2.17 8.12 7.52
N SER A 250 -2.35 8.92 6.45
CA SER A 250 -1.41 9.97 6.05
C SER A 250 -1.41 11.16 7.02
N ASP A 251 -2.57 11.54 7.57
CA ASP A 251 -2.70 12.66 8.50
C ASP A 251 -2.17 12.31 9.91
N LEU A 252 -2.31 11.05 10.34
CA LEU A 252 -2.06 10.64 11.73
C LEU A 252 -0.79 9.79 11.93
N SER A 253 -0.14 9.31 10.86
CA SER A 253 1.07 8.48 10.95
C SER A 253 2.13 8.89 9.92
N PRO A 254 3.43 8.95 10.29
CA PRO A 254 4.49 9.29 9.35
C PRO A 254 4.73 8.22 8.27
N VAL A 255 4.15 7.02 8.37
CA VAL A 255 4.51 5.88 7.50
C VAL A 255 4.29 6.17 6.02
N LEU A 256 3.13 6.71 5.64
CA LEU A 256 2.86 7.07 4.24
C LEU A 256 3.68 8.29 3.80
N GLN A 257 3.80 9.31 4.65
CA GLN A 257 4.56 10.52 4.34
C GLN A 257 6.06 10.21 4.13
N PHE A 258 6.66 9.37 4.99
CA PHE A 258 8.04 8.91 4.86
C PHE A 258 8.25 8.14 3.56
N THR A 259 7.34 7.22 3.23
CA THR A 259 7.38 6.44 1.99
C THR A 259 7.37 7.37 0.79
N ASN A 260 6.34 8.23 0.69
CA ASN A 260 6.13 9.12 -0.45
C ASN A 260 7.28 10.13 -0.60
N PHE A 261 7.70 10.82 0.47
CA PHE A 261 8.73 11.86 0.39
C PHE A 261 10.10 11.27 0.07
N THR A 262 10.49 10.17 0.73
CA THR A 262 11.78 9.52 0.48
C THR A 262 11.86 8.93 -0.93
N ALA A 263 10.78 8.31 -1.42
CA ALA A 263 10.71 7.80 -2.79
C ALA A 263 10.69 8.92 -3.84
N THR A 264 9.90 9.98 -3.62
CA THR A 264 9.86 11.16 -4.49
C THR A 264 11.23 11.83 -4.60
N GLN A 265 11.91 12.02 -3.46
CA GLN A 265 13.26 12.59 -3.41
C GLN A 265 14.28 11.69 -4.12
N ALA A 266 14.21 10.38 -3.88
CA ALA A 266 15.07 9.37 -4.51
C ALA A 266 14.94 9.32 -6.05
N LEU A 267 13.75 9.57 -6.59
CA LEU A 267 13.53 9.78 -8.01
C LEU A 267 14.16 11.11 -8.46
N LEU A 268 13.80 12.22 -7.80
CA LEU A 268 14.19 13.56 -8.23
C LEU A 268 15.69 13.86 -8.15
N ASP A 269 16.44 13.19 -7.27
CA ASP A 269 17.90 13.23 -7.24
C ASP A 269 18.54 12.67 -8.53
N GLU A 270 17.88 11.71 -9.19
CA GLU A 270 18.38 11.05 -10.40
C GLU A 270 17.82 11.66 -11.69
N ILE A 271 16.55 12.09 -11.70
CA ILE A 271 15.83 12.52 -12.91
C ILE A 271 15.32 13.97 -12.88
N GLY A 272 15.18 14.59 -11.70
CA GLY A 272 14.51 15.88 -11.54
C GLY A 272 15.17 17.00 -12.34
N GLY A 273 16.50 17.08 -12.29
CA GLY A 273 17.31 18.08 -12.99
C GLY A 273 17.82 17.69 -14.39
N MET A 274 17.41 16.54 -14.95
CA MET A 274 17.88 16.11 -16.28
C MET A 274 17.25 16.93 -17.41
N ALA A 275 18.06 17.44 -18.33
CA ALA A 275 17.58 18.05 -19.57
C ALA A 275 17.06 16.97 -20.55
N THR A 276 15.78 16.63 -20.42
CA THR A 276 15.01 15.73 -21.31
C THR A 276 13.67 16.36 -21.65
N SER A 277 13.10 16.01 -22.80
CA SER A 277 11.73 16.37 -23.19
C SER A 277 10.66 15.56 -22.44
N CYS A 278 10.99 14.34 -21.99
CA CYS A 278 10.02 13.41 -21.42
C CYS A 278 10.60 12.60 -20.25
N ILE A 279 9.88 12.58 -19.14
CA ILE A 279 10.10 11.65 -18.02
C ILE A 279 9.01 10.58 -18.12
N HIS A 280 9.41 9.31 -18.12
CA HIS A 280 8.48 8.20 -18.05
C HIS A 280 8.67 7.48 -16.72
N VAL A 281 7.67 7.56 -15.84
CA VAL A 281 7.67 6.82 -14.58
C VAL A 281 6.79 5.59 -14.70
N ILE A 282 7.32 4.45 -14.30
CA ILE A 282 6.64 3.16 -14.35
C ILE A 282 6.47 2.68 -12.92
N ASP A 283 5.24 2.38 -12.52
CA ASP A 283 4.88 2.12 -11.13
C ASP A 283 4.17 0.78 -10.99
N PHE A 284 4.43 0.10 -9.88
CA PHE A 284 3.91 -1.25 -9.59
C PHE A 284 3.05 -1.32 -8.31
N ASP A 285 2.74 -0.19 -7.66
CA ASP A 285 1.70 -0.09 -6.61
C ASP A 285 1.09 1.33 -6.56
N LEU A 286 0.23 1.64 -7.54
CA LEU A 286 -0.38 2.97 -7.71
C LEU A 286 -1.10 3.48 -6.46
N GLY A 287 -1.63 2.57 -5.63
CA GLY A 287 -2.45 2.88 -4.47
C GLY A 287 -3.61 3.82 -4.85
N VAL A 288 -3.57 5.05 -4.34
CA VAL A 288 -4.51 6.14 -4.64
C VAL A 288 -3.81 7.35 -5.28
N GLY A 289 -2.60 7.19 -5.83
CA GLY A 289 -1.85 8.24 -6.52
C GLY A 289 -1.10 9.27 -5.66
N GLY A 290 -1.15 9.18 -4.32
CA GLY A 290 -0.57 10.21 -3.42
C GLY A 290 0.94 10.46 -3.59
N GLN A 291 1.72 9.43 -3.96
CA GLN A 291 3.13 9.59 -4.34
C GLN A 291 3.29 10.44 -5.61
N TRP A 292 2.40 10.27 -6.60
CA TRP A 292 2.48 10.94 -7.89
C TRP A 292 2.04 12.40 -7.83
N ALA A 293 1.08 12.74 -6.97
CA ALA A 293 0.81 14.14 -6.61
C ALA A 293 2.04 14.79 -5.95
N SER A 294 2.68 14.12 -5.00
CA SER A 294 3.90 14.61 -4.33
C SER A 294 5.05 14.85 -5.32
N PHE A 295 5.25 13.92 -6.27
CA PHE A 295 6.26 14.03 -7.32
C PHE A 295 5.97 15.14 -8.33
N LEU A 296 4.72 15.27 -8.79
CA LEU A 296 4.28 16.35 -9.69
C LEU A 296 4.60 17.74 -9.10
N GLN A 297 4.22 17.96 -7.84
CA GLN A 297 4.41 19.25 -7.17
C GLN A 297 5.90 19.60 -7.01
N GLU A 298 6.72 18.66 -6.56
CA GLU A 298 8.14 18.91 -6.32
C GLU A 298 8.95 19.03 -7.63
N LEU A 299 8.56 18.29 -8.69
CA LEU A 299 9.09 18.46 -10.04
C LEU A 299 8.79 19.86 -10.59
N ALA A 300 7.54 20.33 -10.44
CA ALA A 300 7.14 21.69 -10.82
C ALA A 300 7.93 22.74 -10.06
N HIS A 301 8.10 22.58 -8.74
CA HIS A 301 8.82 23.50 -7.88
C HIS A 301 10.31 23.62 -8.28
N ARG A 302 11.03 22.50 -8.40
CA ARG A 302 12.46 22.49 -8.74
C ARG A 302 12.74 23.07 -10.13
N ARG A 303 11.95 22.70 -11.13
CA ARG A 303 12.14 23.20 -12.51
C ARG A 303 11.72 24.65 -12.66
N GLY A 304 10.64 25.06 -12.01
CA GLY A 304 10.21 26.46 -11.94
C GLY A 304 11.28 27.36 -11.31
N ALA A 305 11.86 26.96 -10.18
CA ALA A 305 12.96 27.68 -9.54
C ALA A 305 14.24 27.72 -10.39
N GLY A 306 14.54 26.63 -11.11
CA GLY A 306 15.68 26.55 -12.04
C GLY A 306 15.46 27.19 -13.42
N GLY A 307 14.30 27.77 -13.70
CA GLY A 307 13.95 28.32 -15.03
C GLY A 307 13.89 27.27 -16.15
N MET A 308 13.76 25.99 -15.80
CA MET A 308 13.80 24.85 -16.73
C MET A 308 12.41 24.49 -17.23
N ALA A 309 12.30 24.11 -18.51
CA ALA A 309 11.05 23.60 -19.07
C ALA A 309 10.55 22.35 -18.33
N LEU A 310 9.24 22.30 -18.10
CA LEU A 310 8.55 21.12 -17.58
C LEU A 310 8.47 20.06 -18.70
N PRO A 311 8.93 18.82 -18.46
CA PRO A 311 8.88 17.76 -19.45
C PRO A 311 7.47 17.17 -19.53
N LEU A 312 7.18 16.44 -20.61
CA LEU A 312 6.06 15.49 -20.62
C LEU A 312 6.30 14.43 -19.54
N LEU A 313 5.41 14.33 -18.56
CA LEU A 313 5.41 13.25 -17.59
C LEU A 313 4.45 12.15 -18.04
N LYS A 314 4.99 11.01 -18.47
CA LYS A 314 4.21 9.77 -18.63
C LYS A 314 4.21 9.01 -17.30
N LEU A 315 3.05 8.59 -16.83
CA LEU A 315 2.90 7.65 -15.72
C LEU A 315 2.24 6.37 -16.22
N THR A 316 2.99 5.27 -16.21
CA THR A 316 2.47 3.93 -16.54
C THR A 316 2.32 3.11 -15.27
N ALA A 317 1.07 2.88 -14.86
CA ALA A 317 0.72 2.16 -13.66
C ALA A 317 0.35 0.69 -13.96
N PHE A 318 1.11 -0.24 -13.39
CA PHE A 318 0.77 -1.65 -13.38
C PHE A 318 -0.28 -1.95 -12.30
N MET A 319 -1.32 -2.69 -12.68
CA MET A 319 -2.43 -3.07 -11.82
C MET A 319 -2.85 -4.52 -12.09
N SER A 320 -3.31 -5.25 -11.07
CA SER A 320 -4.14 -6.44 -11.31
C SER A 320 -5.61 -6.05 -11.27
N THR A 321 -6.38 -6.52 -12.24
CA THR A 321 -7.84 -6.29 -12.30
C THR A 321 -8.59 -7.00 -11.17
N ALA A 322 -7.96 -8.00 -10.54
CA ALA A 322 -8.48 -8.65 -9.33
C ALA A 322 -8.26 -7.81 -8.06
N SER A 323 -7.39 -6.80 -8.06
CA SER A 323 -7.06 -6.00 -6.86
C SER A 323 -7.63 -4.59 -6.84
N HIS A 324 -7.81 -3.94 -7.99
CA HIS A 324 -8.32 -2.56 -8.08
C HIS A 324 -9.74 -2.49 -8.62
N HIS A 325 -10.63 -1.82 -7.88
CA HIS A 325 -11.97 -1.49 -8.34
C HIS A 325 -11.89 -0.38 -9.41
N PRO A 326 -12.60 -0.46 -10.56
CA PRO A 326 -12.43 0.48 -11.68
C PRO A 326 -12.61 1.98 -11.31
N LEU A 327 -13.51 2.28 -10.36
CA LEU A 327 -13.69 3.64 -9.84
C LEU A 327 -12.44 4.19 -9.12
N GLU A 328 -11.63 3.36 -8.45
CA GLU A 328 -10.38 3.80 -7.81
C GLU A 328 -9.37 4.26 -8.87
N LEU A 329 -9.23 3.51 -9.96
CA LEU A 329 -8.35 3.87 -11.08
C LEU A 329 -8.81 5.19 -11.71
N HIS A 330 -10.09 5.30 -12.06
CA HIS A 330 -10.66 6.49 -12.69
C HIS A 330 -10.49 7.74 -11.81
N LEU A 331 -10.82 7.67 -10.52
CA LEU A 331 -10.60 8.79 -9.60
C LEU A 331 -9.10 9.13 -9.48
N THR A 332 -8.21 8.15 -9.48
CA THR A 332 -6.76 8.40 -9.41
C THR A 332 -6.24 9.07 -10.68
N GLN A 333 -6.67 8.59 -11.86
CA GLN A 333 -6.32 9.15 -13.16
C GLN A 333 -6.81 10.60 -13.30
N ASP A 334 -8.09 10.86 -13.00
CA ASP A 334 -8.70 12.18 -13.12
C ASP A 334 -8.02 13.19 -12.19
N ASN A 335 -7.80 12.81 -10.92
CA ASN A 335 -7.16 13.69 -9.93
C ASN A 335 -5.71 14.04 -10.29
N LEU A 336 -4.92 13.05 -10.74
CA LEU A 336 -3.54 13.30 -11.18
C LEU A 336 -3.50 14.15 -12.47
N SER A 337 -4.43 13.92 -13.39
CA SER A 337 -4.54 14.70 -14.64
C SER A 337 -4.95 16.15 -14.38
N GLN A 338 -5.91 16.40 -13.49
CA GLN A 338 -6.29 17.74 -13.07
C GLN A 338 -5.11 18.44 -12.38
N PHE A 339 -4.46 17.78 -11.42
CA PHE A 339 -3.36 18.39 -10.65
C PHE A 339 -2.12 18.68 -11.51
N ALA A 340 -1.80 17.81 -12.47
CA ALA A 340 -0.74 18.08 -13.44
C ALA A 340 -1.06 19.29 -14.33
N ALA A 341 -2.32 19.44 -14.77
CA ALA A 341 -2.77 20.59 -15.54
C ALA A 341 -2.72 21.91 -14.74
N GLU A 342 -3.09 21.89 -13.45
CA GLU A 342 -2.95 23.03 -12.53
C GLU A 342 -1.49 23.47 -12.37
N LEU A 343 -0.57 22.49 -12.27
CA LEU A 343 0.88 22.70 -12.25
C LEU A 343 1.50 23.03 -13.63
N ARG A 344 0.71 22.96 -14.70
CA ARG A 344 1.13 23.10 -16.12
C ARG A 344 2.19 22.08 -16.57
N ILE A 345 2.19 20.89 -15.96
CA ILE A 345 2.98 19.73 -16.44
C ILE A 345 2.15 19.03 -17.54
N PRO A 346 2.67 18.88 -18.77
CA PRO A 346 2.07 17.99 -19.76
C PRO A 346 2.10 16.56 -19.23
N PHE A 347 0.95 15.87 -19.22
CA PHE A 347 0.79 14.60 -18.51
C PHE A 347 0.07 13.56 -19.36
N GLU A 348 0.53 12.31 -19.26
CA GLU A 348 0.00 11.14 -19.93
C GLU A 348 -0.12 10.01 -18.90
N PHE A 349 -1.29 9.34 -18.82
CA PHE A 349 -1.54 8.28 -17.86
C PHE A 349 -1.94 6.99 -18.58
N ASN A 350 -1.19 5.91 -18.35
CA ASN A 350 -1.40 4.60 -18.94
C ASN A 350 -1.62 3.56 -17.84
N ALA A 351 -2.73 2.81 -17.91
CA ALA A 351 -3.02 1.71 -16.99
C ALA A 351 -2.76 0.37 -17.68
N VAL A 352 -1.94 -0.50 -17.05
CA VAL A 352 -1.45 -1.74 -17.66
C VAL A 352 -1.79 -2.94 -16.76
N SER A 353 -2.48 -3.94 -17.33
CA SER A 353 -2.87 -5.15 -16.60
C SER A 353 -1.67 -6.10 -16.42
N LEU A 354 -1.26 -6.34 -15.17
CA LEU A 354 -0.22 -7.32 -14.82
C LEU A 354 -0.55 -8.74 -15.33
N ASP A 355 -1.84 -9.05 -15.45
CA ASP A 355 -2.35 -10.36 -15.84
C ASP A 355 -2.34 -10.59 -17.37
N ALA A 356 -2.16 -9.54 -18.18
CA ALA A 356 -2.38 -9.61 -19.64
C ALA A 356 -1.47 -8.72 -20.52
N PHE A 357 -0.53 -7.96 -19.97
CA PHE A 357 0.30 -7.04 -20.76
C PHE A 357 1.31 -7.74 -21.68
N ASN A 358 1.63 -7.08 -22.79
CA ASN A 358 2.69 -7.46 -23.71
C ASN A 358 3.96 -6.61 -23.42
N PRO A 359 5.09 -7.22 -23.01
CA PRO A 359 6.32 -6.50 -22.74
C PRO A 359 6.81 -5.59 -23.89
N ALA A 360 6.52 -5.94 -25.14
CA ALA A 360 6.98 -5.18 -26.29
C ALA A 360 6.36 -3.77 -26.38
N GLU A 361 5.14 -3.57 -25.88
CA GLU A 361 4.48 -2.25 -25.83
C GLU A 361 5.21 -1.29 -24.89
N LEU A 362 5.68 -1.81 -23.74
CA LEU A 362 6.44 -1.04 -22.75
C LEU A 362 7.89 -0.74 -23.21
N ILE A 363 8.49 -1.66 -23.96
CA ILE A 363 9.89 -1.58 -24.44
C ILE A 363 10.01 -0.72 -25.71
N SER A 364 8.91 -0.41 -26.40
CA SER A 364 8.88 0.43 -27.62
C SER A 364 9.04 1.94 -27.36
N SER A 365 9.62 2.32 -26.22
CA SER A 365 9.80 3.70 -25.74
C SER A 365 10.72 4.55 -26.64
N SER A 366 10.40 5.83 -26.79
CA SER A 366 11.18 6.78 -27.59
C SER A 366 12.53 7.13 -26.97
N GLY A 367 13.63 7.02 -27.71
CA GLY A 367 15.01 7.15 -27.22
C GLY A 367 15.49 8.51 -26.68
N ASP A 368 14.58 9.45 -26.39
CA ASP A 368 14.86 10.71 -25.68
C ASP A 368 14.21 10.75 -24.26
N GLU A 369 13.36 9.76 -23.93
CA GLU A 369 12.68 9.72 -22.63
C GLU A 369 13.57 9.14 -21.52
N VAL A 370 13.43 9.67 -20.31
CA VAL A 370 14.13 9.19 -19.13
C VAL A 370 13.20 8.30 -18.30
N VAL A 371 13.43 6.99 -18.39
CA VAL A 371 12.65 5.99 -17.63
C VAL A 371 13.10 5.92 -16.17
N ALA A 372 12.15 5.97 -15.25
CA ALA A 372 12.33 5.71 -13.82
C ALA A 372 11.27 4.73 -13.31
N VAL A 373 11.59 3.93 -12.28
CA VAL A 373 10.69 2.88 -11.80
C VAL A 373 10.45 2.98 -10.29
N SER A 374 9.19 2.84 -9.88
CA SER A 374 8.71 2.70 -8.50
C SER A 374 8.22 1.26 -8.30
N LEU A 375 8.81 0.53 -7.35
CA LEU A 375 8.61 -0.92 -7.22
C LEU A 375 8.50 -1.35 -5.74
N PRO A 376 7.33 -1.83 -5.27
CA PRO A 376 7.26 -2.58 -4.02
C PRO A 376 8.10 -3.86 -4.14
N VAL A 377 8.76 -4.27 -3.06
CA VAL A 377 9.64 -5.44 -3.05
C VAL A 377 9.31 -6.41 -1.92
N GLY A 378 9.52 -7.70 -2.24
CA GLY A 378 9.18 -8.83 -1.37
C GLY A 378 8.31 -9.86 -2.11
N CYS A 379 7.72 -10.78 -1.36
CA CYS A 379 6.78 -11.75 -1.89
C CYS A 379 5.38 -11.14 -2.03
N SER A 380 4.77 -11.24 -3.22
CA SER A 380 3.38 -10.81 -3.49
C SER A 380 2.57 -11.96 -4.08
N ALA A 381 1.26 -11.98 -3.81
CA ALA A 381 0.29 -12.90 -4.40
C ALA A 381 -0.40 -12.34 -5.65
N ARG A 382 -0.28 -11.02 -5.88
CA ARG A 382 -0.93 -10.24 -6.96
C ARG A 382 0.04 -9.87 -8.10
N ALA A 383 1.34 -9.79 -7.82
CA ALA A 383 2.36 -9.45 -8.81
C ALA A 383 3.14 -10.70 -9.30
N PRO A 384 3.68 -10.69 -10.55
CA PRO A 384 4.63 -11.71 -11.00
C PRO A 384 5.88 -11.78 -10.09
N PRO A 385 6.58 -12.92 -10.02
CA PRO A 385 7.78 -13.04 -9.19
C PRO A 385 8.83 -11.97 -9.53
N LEU A 386 9.42 -11.34 -8.51
CA LEU A 386 10.40 -10.24 -8.65
C LEU A 386 11.52 -10.49 -9.70
N PRO A 387 12.10 -11.70 -9.86
CA PRO A 387 13.09 -11.96 -10.92
C PRO A 387 12.55 -11.82 -12.36
N ALA A 388 11.22 -11.89 -12.56
CA ALA A 388 10.57 -11.63 -13.84
C ALA A 388 10.35 -10.12 -14.05
N ILE A 389 9.85 -9.42 -13.02
CA ILE A 389 9.69 -7.96 -13.04
C ILE A 389 11.04 -7.28 -13.32
N LEU A 390 12.10 -7.66 -12.59
CA LEU A 390 13.44 -7.09 -12.79
C LEU A 390 14.05 -7.41 -14.16
N ARG A 391 13.61 -8.49 -14.85
CA ARG A 391 14.03 -8.75 -16.23
C ARG A 391 13.36 -7.80 -17.22
N LEU A 392 12.06 -7.54 -17.07
CA LEU A 392 11.35 -6.51 -17.82
C LEU A 392 11.98 -5.14 -17.55
N VAL A 393 12.09 -4.74 -16.28
CA VAL A 393 12.65 -3.46 -15.86
C VAL A 393 14.08 -3.27 -16.40
N LYS A 394 14.90 -4.31 -16.48
CA LYS A 394 16.23 -4.24 -17.10
C LYS A 394 16.21 -3.97 -18.61
N GLN A 395 15.18 -4.41 -19.34
CA GLN A 395 15.03 -4.14 -20.78
C GLN A 395 14.62 -2.69 -21.08
N LEU A 396 14.05 -1.98 -20.09
CA LEU A 396 13.66 -0.57 -20.17
C LEU A 396 14.81 0.40 -19.89
N CYS A 397 16.02 -0.12 -19.59
CA CYS A 397 17.23 0.66 -19.29
C CYS A 397 17.04 1.84 -18.31
N PRO A 398 16.34 1.66 -17.17
CA PRO A 398 15.90 2.76 -16.31
C PRO A 398 17.08 3.50 -15.69
N LYS A 399 16.94 4.83 -15.64
CA LYS A 399 17.86 5.75 -14.97
C LYS A 399 17.91 5.51 -13.46
N VAL A 400 16.78 5.10 -12.86
CA VAL A 400 16.69 4.69 -11.45
C VAL A 400 15.53 3.72 -11.24
N VAL A 401 15.71 2.77 -10.31
CA VAL A 401 14.64 1.96 -9.71
C VAL A 401 14.61 2.25 -8.21
N VAL A 402 13.49 2.74 -7.70
CA VAL A 402 13.24 2.93 -6.26
C VAL A 402 12.48 1.70 -5.75
N ALA A 403 13.11 0.99 -4.81
CA ALA A 403 12.60 -0.21 -4.18
C ALA A 403 11.98 0.13 -2.80
N ILE A 404 10.74 -0.30 -2.58
CA ILE A 404 9.93 0.00 -1.40
C ILE A 404 9.62 -1.30 -0.63
N ASP A 405 10.28 -1.50 0.51
CA ASP A 405 10.15 -2.68 1.37
C ASP A 405 9.30 -2.31 2.60
N HIS A 406 8.12 -2.91 2.77
CA HIS A 406 7.21 -2.61 3.88
C HIS A 406 7.54 -3.37 5.18
N GLY A 407 8.83 -3.54 5.48
CA GLY A 407 9.34 -3.98 6.79
C GLY A 407 8.98 -5.42 7.20
N GLY A 408 8.42 -6.20 6.28
CA GLY A 408 7.85 -7.53 6.57
C GLY A 408 8.43 -8.69 5.75
N ASP A 409 9.03 -8.43 4.58
CA ASP A 409 9.56 -9.51 3.74
C ASP A 409 10.84 -10.10 4.32
N ARG A 410 10.81 -11.42 4.48
CA ARG A 410 11.99 -12.25 4.80
C ARG A 410 12.03 -13.46 3.90
N ALA A 411 11.99 -13.21 2.60
CA ALA A 411 11.99 -14.23 1.55
C ALA A 411 13.12 -15.28 1.71
N ASP A 412 14.22 -14.93 2.38
CA ASP A 412 15.33 -15.82 2.75
C ASP A 412 14.99 -16.91 3.78
N LEU A 413 13.91 -16.76 4.54
CA LEU A 413 13.52 -17.68 5.61
C LEU A 413 12.54 -18.76 5.14
N PRO A 414 12.44 -19.90 5.84
CA PRO A 414 11.31 -20.83 5.73
C PRO A 414 9.96 -20.12 5.88
N PHE A 415 8.90 -20.65 5.26
CA PHE A 415 7.55 -20.08 5.31
C PHE A 415 7.06 -19.87 6.75
N SER A 416 7.29 -20.84 7.65
CA SER A 416 6.83 -20.73 9.05
C SER A 416 7.56 -19.63 9.84
N GLN A 417 8.82 -19.34 9.50
CA GLN A 417 9.58 -18.24 10.10
C GLN A 417 9.22 -16.88 9.46
N HIS A 418 9.02 -16.84 8.14
CA HIS A 418 8.51 -15.66 7.44
C HIS A 418 7.15 -15.22 7.99
N PHE A 419 6.23 -16.17 8.20
CA PHE A 419 4.92 -15.91 8.77
C PHE A 419 4.99 -15.24 10.15
N LEU A 420 5.89 -15.70 11.02
CA LEU A 420 6.14 -15.07 12.32
C LEU A 420 6.84 -13.71 12.23
N ASN A 421 7.66 -13.48 11.19
CA ASN A 421 8.21 -12.15 10.89
C ASN A 421 7.08 -11.18 10.47
N CYS A 422 6.19 -11.60 9.55
CA CYS A 422 5.02 -10.80 9.16
C CYS A 422 4.09 -10.51 10.35
N PHE A 423 3.88 -11.48 11.25
CA PHE A 423 3.20 -11.26 12.52
C PHE A 423 3.87 -10.13 13.32
N GLN A 424 5.18 -10.23 13.55
CA GLN A 424 5.91 -9.26 14.36
C GLN A 424 5.88 -7.84 13.73
N SER A 425 6.09 -7.70 12.42
CA SER A 425 6.01 -6.41 11.72
C SER A 425 4.59 -5.83 11.75
N CYS A 426 3.56 -6.68 11.64
CA CYS A 426 2.17 -6.24 11.82
C CYS A 426 1.92 -5.72 13.25
N VAL A 427 2.45 -6.40 14.29
CA VAL A 427 2.32 -5.93 15.68
C VAL A 427 2.97 -4.56 15.87
N PHE A 428 4.18 -4.34 15.34
CA PHE A 428 4.81 -3.03 15.42
C PHE A 428 4.05 -1.93 14.67
N LEU A 429 3.50 -2.23 13.49
CA LEU A 429 2.70 -1.27 12.74
C LEU A 429 1.43 -0.88 13.51
N LEU A 430 0.67 -1.84 14.03
CA LEU A 430 -0.55 -1.55 14.80
C LEU A 430 -0.26 -0.86 16.15
N ASP A 431 0.83 -1.21 16.83
CA ASP A 431 1.30 -0.52 18.04
C ASP A 431 1.65 0.95 17.76
N SER A 432 2.17 1.25 16.56
CA SER A 432 2.44 2.63 16.13
C SER A 432 1.18 3.46 15.84
N LEU A 433 0.06 2.81 15.47
CA LEU A 433 -1.24 3.47 15.26
C LEU A 433 -1.95 3.71 16.59
N ASP A 434 -1.96 2.73 17.50
CA ASP A 434 -2.54 2.88 18.83
C ASP A 434 -1.79 3.96 19.63
N ALA A 435 -0.46 4.00 19.54
CA ALA A 435 0.35 5.05 20.17
C ALA A 435 0.16 6.43 19.53
N ALA A 436 -0.32 6.51 18.29
CA ALA A 436 -0.71 7.75 17.64
C ALA A 436 -2.11 8.26 18.06
N GLY A 437 -2.85 7.51 18.88
CA GLY A 437 -4.16 7.92 19.38
C GLY A 437 -5.23 8.00 18.29
N ILE A 438 -5.07 7.22 17.21
CA ILE A 438 -6.03 7.14 16.12
C ILE A 438 -7.37 6.62 16.66
N ASP A 439 -8.48 7.26 16.27
CA ASP A 439 -9.81 6.84 16.69
C ASP A 439 -10.16 5.45 16.13
N ALA A 440 -11.06 4.73 16.81
CA ALA A 440 -11.35 3.34 16.47
C ALA A 440 -12.01 3.15 15.08
N ASP A 441 -12.68 4.17 14.53
CA ASP A 441 -13.32 4.13 13.21
C ASP A 441 -12.28 4.37 12.10
N SER A 442 -11.40 5.37 12.26
CA SER A 442 -10.21 5.55 11.41
C SER A 442 -9.30 4.33 11.44
N ALA A 443 -8.95 3.80 12.62
CA ALA A 443 -8.07 2.65 12.77
C ALA A 443 -8.64 1.41 12.06
N CYS A 444 -9.93 1.09 12.28
CA CYS A 444 -10.63 0.01 11.59
C CYS A 444 -10.57 0.14 10.05
N LYS A 445 -10.74 1.35 9.51
CA LYS A 445 -10.64 1.62 8.07
C LYS A 445 -9.21 1.44 7.55
N ILE A 446 -8.21 1.99 8.25
CA ILE A 446 -6.78 1.84 7.91
C ILE A 446 -6.40 0.35 7.87
N GLU A 447 -6.82 -0.40 8.89
CA GLU A 447 -6.52 -1.81 9.01
C GLU A 447 -7.17 -2.64 7.91
N ARG A 448 -8.49 -2.49 7.72
CA ARG A 448 -9.27 -3.21 6.69
C ARG A 448 -8.79 -2.95 5.27
N PHE A 449 -8.43 -1.71 4.94
CA PHE A 449 -8.17 -1.32 3.54
C PHE A 449 -6.69 -1.19 3.16
N LEU A 450 -5.76 -1.06 4.12
CA LEU A 450 -4.34 -0.76 3.85
C LEU A 450 -3.33 -1.68 4.56
N ILE A 451 -3.75 -2.42 5.61
CA ILE A 451 -2.86 -3.30 6.38
C ILE A 451 -3.21 -4.77 6.15
N GLN A 452 -4.46 -5.16 6.38
CA GLN A 452 -4.90 -6.55 6.17
C GLN A 452 -4.60 -7.06 4.74
N PRO A 453 -4.92 -6.32 3.65
CA PRO A 453 -4.59 -6.76 2.29
C PRO A 453 -3.08 -6.93 2.05
N ARG A 454 -2.24 -6.16 2.78
CA ARG A 454 -0.77 -6.24 2.70
C ARG A 454 -0.21 -7.45 3.44
N VAL A 455 -0.79 -7.77 4.60
CA VAL A 455 -0.50 -8.98 5.38
C VAL A 455 -0.89 -10.22 4.58
N GLU A 456 -2.07 -10.22 3.95
CA GLU A 456 -2.55 -11.29 3.08
C GLU A 456 -1.62 -11.47 1.86
N ASP A 457 -1.28 -10.40 1.15
CA ASP A 457 -0.41 -10.46 -0.03
C ASP A 457 0.99 -11.00 0.29
N ALA A 458 1.57 -10.62 1.43
CA ALA A 458 2.88 -11.11 1.89
C ALA A 458 2.87 -12.60 2.27
N VAL A 459 1.85 -13.05 3.01
CA VAL A 459 1.72 -14.46 3.43
C VAL A 459 1.39 -15.36 2.24
N ILE A 460 0.38 -15.02 1.45
CA ILE A 460 -0.03 -15.79 0.27
C ILE A 460 1.08 -15.77 -0.79
N GLY A 461 1.75 -14.63 -0.99
CA GLY A 461 2.87 -14.48 -1.89
C GLY A 461 4.06 -15.37 -1.49
N ARG A 462 4.43 -15.37 -0.21
CA ARG A 462 5.50 -16.25 0.30
C ARG A 462 5.11 -17.72 0.21
N HIS A 463 3.85 -18.09 0.44
CA HIS A 463 3.35 -19.45 0.30
C HIS A 463 3.49 -19.96 -1.15
N LYS A 464 3.10 -19.15 -2.14
CA LYS A 464 3.27 -19.44 -3.57
C LYS A 464 4.75 -19.54 -4.01
N ALA A 465 5.68 -18.91 -3.30
CA ALA A 465 7.09 -18.79 -3.69
C ALA A 465 7.96 -20.01 -3.30
N GLN A 466 8.08 -20.98 -4.22
CA GLN A 466 8.85 -22.22 -4.03
C GLN A 466 10.36 -22.02 -3.71
N LYS A 467 10.98 -20.95 -4.22
CA LYS A 467 12.41 -20.63 -4.04
C LYS A 467 12.57 -19.12 -3.83
N ALA A 468 11.93 -18.61 -2.79
CA ALA A 468 12.08 -17.24 -2.34
C ALA A 468 13.53 -16.96 -1.91
N ILE A 469 14.02 -15.75 -2.19
CA ILE A 469 15.36 -15.25 -1.84
C ILE A 469 15.18 -13.78 -1.45
N ALA A 470 15.87 -13.29 -0.41
CA ALA A 470 15.84 -11.89 -0.01
C ALA A 470 15.97 -10.94 -1.21
N TRP A 471 15.00 -10.03 -1.37
CA TRP A 471 14.83 -9.25 -2.60
C TRP A 471 16.09 -8.43 -2.98
N ARG A 472 16.83 -7.92 -1.99
CA ARG A 472 18.10 -7.18 -2.18
C ARG A 472 19.15 -8.03 -2.92
N SER A 473 19.17 -9.34 -2.71
CA SER A 473 20.02 -10.28 -3.44
C SER A 473 19.53 -10.57 -4.86
N VAL A 474 18.22 -10.48 -5.12
CA VAL A 474 17.63 -10.63 -6.46
C VAL A 474 17.97 -9.44 -7.36
N PHE A 475 17.96 -8.21 -6.81
CA PHE A 475 18.49 -7.01 -7.49
C PHE A 475 19.97 -7.21 -7.88
N ALA A 476 20.83 -7.57 -6.91
CA ALA A 476 22.24 -7.81 -7.18
C ALA A 476 22.49 -8.93 -8.21
N ALA A 477 21.73 -10.04 -8.14
CA ALA A 477 21.83 -11.16 -9.09
C ALA A 477 21.31 -10.83 -10.49
N THR A 478 20.39 -9.87 -10.65
CA THR A 478 19.98 -9.33 -11.96
C THR A 478 20.90 -8.20 -12.45
N GLY A 479 21.93 -7.86 -11.66
CA GLY A 479 23.00 -6.92 -12.00
C GLY A 479 22.80 -5.49 -11.48
N PHE A 480 21.65 -5.20 -10.85
CA PHE A 480 21.39 -3.87 -10.31
C PHE A 480 22.32 -3.56 -9.12
N LYS A 481 22.80 -2.32 -9.08
CA LYS A 481 23.70 -1.80 -8.04
C LYS A 481 22.96 -0.78 -7.18
N PRO A 482 23.08 -0.84 -5.85
CA PRO A 482 22.43 0.13 -4.97
C PRO A 482 23.09 1.50 -5.11
N VAL A 483 22.29 2.55 -4.99
CA VAL A 483 22.69 3.96 -4.99
C VAL A 483 22.45 4.53 -3.61
N GLN A 484 23.43 5.29 -3.11
CA GLN A 484 23.27 6.03 -1.86
C GLN A 484 22.21 7.12 -2.01
N LEU A 485 21.18 7.07 -1.15
CA LEU A 485 20.22 8.16 -1.00
C LEU A 485 20.93 9.45 -0.55
N SER A 486 20.37 10.59 -0.95
CA SER A 486 20.94 11.90 -0.68
C SER A 486 20.73 12.34 0.77
N ASN A 487 21.62 13.21 1.24
CA ASN A 487 21.47 13.88 2.54
C ASN A 487 20.18 14.71 2.62
N LEU A 488 19.57 15.07 1.48
CA LEU A 488 18.28 15.77 1.42
C LEU A 488 17.11 14.83 1.73
N ALA A 489 17.14 13.57 1.27
CA ALA A 489 16.16 12.55 1.67
C ALA A 489 16.23 12.26 3.18
N GLU A 490 17.44 12.15 3.72
CA GLU A 490 17.68 12.02 5.16
C GLU A 490 17.15 13.24 5.95
N ALA A 491 17.49 14.46 5.52
CA ALA A 491 17.02 15.68 6.17
C ALA A 491 15.49 15.86 6.10
N GLN A 492 14.85 15.47 5.00
CA GLN A 492 13.39 15.47 4.87
C GLN A 492 12.72 14.44 5.80
N ALA A 493 13.26 13.23 5.91
CA ALA A 493 12.76 12.22 6.82
C ALA A 493 12.88 12.64 8.31
N ASP A 494 14.02 13.24 8.67
CA ASP A 494 14.25 13.86 9.98
C ASP A 494 13.26 15.01 10.26
N CYS A 495 13.02 15.88 9.27
CA CYS A 495 12.11 17.01 9.39
C CYS A 495 10.63 16.60 9.39
N LEU A 496 10.28 15.46 8.78
CA LEU A 496 9.00 14.79 8.98
C LEU A 496 8.86 14.32 10.43
N LEU A 497 9.82 13.56 10.96
CA LEU A 497 9.72 13.01 12.32
C LEU A 497 9.71 14.08 13.42
N LYS A 498 10.40 15.22 13.24
CA LYS A 498 10.30 16.38 14.16
C LYS A 498 8.89 16.96 14.29
N ARG A 499 7.97 16.61 13.40
CA ARG A 499 6.56 17.05 13.40
C ARG A 499 5.59 15.98 13.94
N VAL A 500 6.06 14.76 14.14
CA VAL A 500 5.27 13.67 14.72
C VAL A 500 5.20 13.86 16.23
N GLN A 501 3.99 13.95 16.77
CA GLN A 501 3.77 14.19 18.21
C GLN A 501 4.10 12.94 19.06
N VAL A 502 4.15 11.77 18.41
CA VAL A 502 4.32 10.44 19.02
C VAL A 502 5.80 10.08 19.14
N ARG A 503 6.26 9.75 20.34
CA ARG A 503 7.61 9.21 20.56
C ARG A 503 7.66 7.71 20.26
N GLY A 504 8.64 7.29 19.47
CA GLY A 504 8.90 5.88 19.14
C GLY A 504 9.32 5.71 17.68
N PHE A 505 8.85 6.60 16.80
CA PHE A 505 9.35 6.70 15.43
C PHE A 505 10.79 7.22 15.40
N HIS A 506 11.63 6.60 14.58
CA HIS A 506 12.95 7.10 14.20
C HIS A 506 13.36 6.56 12.82
N VAL A 507 14.40 7.14 12.22
CA VAL A 507 14.91 6.74 10.91
C VAL A 507 16.37 6.34 11.03
N GLU A 508 16.77 5.26 10.36
CA GLU A 508 18.17 4.82 10.26
C GLU A 508 18.60 4.67 8.80
N LYS A 509 19.86 5.02 8.50
CA LYS A 509 20.52 4.71 7.24
C LYS A 509 21.15 3.31 7.29
N ARG A 510 20.58 2.34 6.58
CA ARG A 510 21.06 0.95 6.55
C ARG A 510 21.69 0.64 5.19
N GLY A 511 23.01 0.85 5.13
CA GLY A 511 23.81 0.63 3.91
C GLY A 511 23.57 1.73 2.88
N ALA A 512 22.68 1.46 1.92
CA ALA A 512 22.21 2.41 0.90
C ALA A 512 20.69 2.65 0.97
N ALA A 513 20.01 2.06 1.96
CA ALA A 513 18.60 2.27 2.24
C ALA A 513 18.40 3.26 3.38
N LEU A 514 17.27 3.96 3.36
CA LEU A 514 16.77 4.75 4.48
C LEU A 514 15.52 4.05 5.02
N THR A 515 15.47 3.82 6.33
CA THR A 515 14.45 2.97 6.94
C THR A 515 13.76 3.65 8.12
N LEU A 516 12.43 3.67 8.10
CA LEU A 516 11.58 4.10 9.21
C LEU A 516 11.33 2.93 10.17
N TYR A 517 11.56 3.20 11.45
CA TYR A 517 11.31 2.29 12.57
C TYR A 517 10.20 2.83 13.47
N TRP A 518 9.46 1.91 14.10
CA TRP A 518 8.68 2.16 15.32
C TRP A 518 9.24 1.29 16.44
N GLN A 519 9.82 1.93 17.46
CA GLN A 519 10.68 1.25 18.44
C GLN A 519 11.72 0.39 17.69
N ARG A 520 11.96 -0.85 18.11
CA ARG A 520 12.86 -1.81 17.42
C ARG A 520 12.26 -2.46 16.16
N GLY A 521 11.10 -2.02 15.68
CA GLY A 521 10.33 -2.63 14.59
C GLY A 521 10.50 -1.89 13.27
N GLU A 522 10.93 -2.60 12.23
CA GLU A 522 11.05 -2.05 10.87
C GLU A 522 9.65 -1.86 10.26
N LEU A 523 9.34 -0.65 9.78
CA LEU A 523 8.05 -0.36 9.14
C LEU A 523 8.15 -0.21 7.62
N VAL A 524 9.09 0.62 7.14
CA VAL A 524 9.34 0.81 5.70
C VAL A 524 10.82 1.10 5.45
N SER A 525 11.44 0.42 4.49
CA SER A 525 12.78 0.70 3.98
C SER A 525 12.72 1.10 2.50
N ILE A 526 13.32 2.24 2.16
CA ILE A 526 13.38 2.80 0.81
C ILE A 526 14.83 2.73 0.31
N SER A 527 15.05 2.35 -0.95
CA SER A 527 16.41 2.33 -1.53
C SER A 527 16.41 2.53 -3.04
N SER A 528 17.45 3.18 -3.56
CA SER A 528 17.62 3.42 -5.00
C SER A 528 18.59 2.43 -5.63
N TRP A 529 18.36 2.08 -6.90
CA TRP A 529 19.16 1.13 -7.67
C TRP A 529 19.34 1.61 -9.12
N ARG A 530 20.47 1.26 -9.74
CA ARG A 530 20.75 1.46 -11.18
C ARG A 530 21.16 0.12 -11.83
N CYS A 531 20.98 0.02 -13.15
CA CYS A 531 21.27 -1.19 -13.94
C CYS A 531 22.77 -1.52 -14.09
#